data_AF-A0A9E1MLU3-F1
#
_entry.id   AF-A0A9E1MLU3-F1
#
_cell.length_a   1.000
_cell.length_b   1.000
_cell.length_c   1.000
_cell.angle_alpha   90.00
_cell.angle_beta   90.00
_cell.angle_gamma   90.00
#
_symmetry.space_group_name_H-M   'P 1'
#
loop_
_entity.id
_entity.type
_entity.pdbx_description
1 polymer ?
#
loop_
_entity_poly.entity_id
_entity_poly.type
_entity_poly.pdbx_seq_one_letter_code
_entity_poly.pdbx_strand_id
1 'polypeptide(L)'
;MSTQDLKLFDLLDGLEMTKSQYEWLARRFENMTAKEALLFRGAMQIEQPQATCDVMQIANQLEHYELLYGAGNDFALGNFVMEHIFYPSSQTREFLDPAKVGAAYRQKDGNTFCDGNFIRLSSPLDLSQNSDPAVLPDRGDYGIRVKLASRNNMEGIWVGFPDTSEYMDSSHPDELLLALDALDAETLTECIAVDVDCCLPQLRDILSQYDSAAELVRHAIDFGYVWAEQGQGEPRWLDKWQAVMELEDCHQLDYALDLAQNLHCYNFMPRDMEVAEYGRLLAKQDGVYPNDALLAECFDAEGYANQKMKNLGLSAAEHGYVSWNGSEILYEYSQPPSSPTMSM
;
A
#
# COMPACT_ATOMS: atom_id res chain seq x y z
N MET A 1 9.89 -19.79 12.92
CA MET A 1 8.55 -19.36 13.31
C MET A 1 8.74 -18.41 14.47
N SER A 2 8.30 -17.17 14.28
CA SER A 2 8.44 -16.10 15.27
C SER A 2 7.57 -16.36 16.51
N THR A 3 7.82 -15.64 17.60
CA THR A 3 6.98 -15.69 18.81
C THR A 3 5.56 -15.20 18.51
N GLN A 4 5.40 -14.26 17.56
CA GLN A 4 4.10 -13.81 17.07
C GLN A 4 3.39 -14.92 16.28
N ASP A 5 4.09 -15.58 15.36
CA ASP A 5 3.53 -16.66 14.54
C ASP A 5 3.03 -17.80 15.41
N LEU A 6 3.79 -18.17 16.45
CA LEU A 6 3.39 -19.20 17.41
C LEU A 6 2.04 -18.86 18.06
N LYS A 7 1.88 -17.63 18.54
CA LYS A 7 0.61 -17.17 19.14
C LYS A 7 -0.55 -17.18 18.14
N LEU A 8 -0.29 -16.96 16.85
CA LEU A 8 -1.32 -17.02 15.81
C LEU A 8 -1.70 -18.48 15.51
N PHE A 9 -0.72 -19.38 15.48
CA PHE A 9 -0.97 -20.82 15.31
C PHE A 9 -1.68 -21.46 16.50
N ASP A 10 -1.43 -20.99 17.73
CA ASP A 10 -2.15 -21.44 18.93
C ASP A 10 -3.67 -21.23 18.82
N LEU A 11 -4.13 -20.23 18.03
CA LEU A 11 -5.56 -20.00 17.76
C LEU A 11 -6.18 -21.07 16.86
N LEU A 12 -5.36 -21.86 16.16
CA LEU A 12 -5.79 -22.88 15.22
C LEU A 12 -5.84 -24.27 15.86
N ASP A 13 -5.56 -24.37 17.17
CA ASP A 13 -5.56 -25.61 17.92
C ASP A 13 -6.89 -26.37 17.76
N GLY A 14 -6.78 -27.61 17.28
CA GLY A 14 -7.93 -28.49 17.06
C GLY A 14 -8.51 -28.45 15.64
N LEU A 15 -8.03 -27.58 14.76
CA LEU A 15 -8.42 -27.58 13.35
C LEU A 15 -7.60 -28.59 12.53
N GLU A 16 -8.28 -29.38 11.71
CA GLU A 16 -7.61 -30.24 10.72
C GLU A 16 -7.14 -29.39 9.53
N MET A 17 -5.86 -29.52 9.17
CA MET A 17 -5.27 -28.78 8.06
C MET A 17 -4.41 -29.68 7.17
N THR A 18 -4.50 -29.45 5.86
CA THR A 18 -3.60 -30.08 4.89
C THR A 18 -2.24 -29.39 4.91
N LYS A 19 -1.23 -30.05 4.33
CA LYS A 19 0.11 -29.48 4.20
C LYS A 19 0.10 -28.13 3.46
N SER A 20 -0.67 -28.00 2.37
CA SER A 20 -0.72 -26.75 1.61
C SER A 20 -1.40 -25.62 2.39
N GLN A 21 -2.42 -25.92 3.19
CA GLN A 21 -3.07 -24.94 4.06
C GLN A 21 -2.11 -24.46 5.16
N TYR A 22 -1.39 -25.38 5.80
CA TYR A 22 -0.38 -25.01 6.80
C TYR A 22 0.73 -24.15 6.19
N GLU A 23 1.27 -24.53 5.04
CA GLU A 23 2.34 -23.76 4.37
C GLU A 23 1.87 -22.37 3.95
N TRP A 24 0.62 -22.24 3.49
CA TRP A 24 0.06 -20.92 3.18
C TRP A 24 -0.14 -20.07 4.45
N LEU A 25 -0.73 -20.63 5.51
CA LEU A 25 -0.93 -19.91 6.79
C LEU A 25 0.41 -19.48 7.41
N ALA A 26 1.43 -20.34 7.34
CA ALA A 26 2.77 -20.02 7.83
C ALA A 26 3.34 -18.80 7.10
N ARG A 27 3.28 -18.78 5.76
CA ARG A 27 3.69 -17.61 4.97
C ARG A 27 2.84 -16.39 5.27
N ARG A 28 1.51 -16.55 5.39
CA ARG A 28 0.59 -15.45 5.67
C ARG A 28 0.87 -14.78 7.02
N PHE A 29 1.09 -15.57 8.07
CA PHE A 29 1.41 -15.07 9.41
C PHE A 29 2.79 -14.43 9.49
N GLU A 30 3.81 -15.01 8.83
CA GLU A 30 5.16 -14.43 8.76
C GLU A 30 5.17 -13.05 8.07
N ASN A 31 4.22 -12.84 7.15
CA ASN A 31 4.05 -11.60 6.41
C ASN A 31 3.05 -10.63 7.06
N MET A 32 2.46 -10.95 8.21
CA MET A 32 1.50 -10.05 8.85
C MET A 32 2.17 -8.80 9.44
N THR A 33 1.55 -7.64 9.26
CA THR A 33 1.86 -6.46 10.07
C THR A 33 1.33 -6.63 11.50
N ALA A 34 1.73 -5.72 12.40
CA ALA A 34 1.16 -5.68 13.76
C ALA A 34 -0.36 -5.50 13.73
N LYS A 35 -0.87 -4.66 12.82
CA LYS A 35 -2.29 -4.41 12.62
C LYS A 35 -3.02 -5.67 12.16
N GLU A 36 -2.53 -6.31 11.10
CA GLU A 36 -3.13 -7.54 10.56
C GLU A 36 -3.17 -8.65 11.62
N ALA A 37 -2.12 -8.82 12.41
CA ALA A 37 -2.08 -9.81 13.48
C ALA A 37 -3.11 -9.50 14.59
N LEU A 38 -3.29 -8.23 14.97
CA LEU A 38 -4.33 -7.83 15.93
C LEU A 38 -5.72 -8.09 15.38
N LEU A 39 -6.00 -7.63 14.15
CA LEU A 39 -7.28 -7.82 13.47
C LEU A 39 -7.61 -9.30 13.36
N PHE A 40 -6.67 -10.14 12.94
CA PHE A 40 -6.86 -11.58 12.84
C PHE A 40 -7.23 -12.21 14.18
N ARG A 41 -6.53 -11.85 15.27
CA ARG A 41 -6.87 -12.36 16.62
C ARG A 41 -8.29 -11.99 17.05
N GLY A 42 -8.74 -10.76 16.76
CA GLY A 42 -10.12 -10.37 17.02
C GLY A 42 -11.13 -11.08 16.13
N ALA A 43 -10.83 -11.18 14.84
CA ALA A 43 -11.68 -11.85 13.87
C ALA A 43 -11.91 -13.32 14.23
N MET A 44 -10.87 -14.04 14.67
CA MET A 44 -11.00 -15.42 15.16
C MET A 44 -11.98 -15.55 16.34
N GLN A 45 -12.07 -14.55 17.22
CA GLN A 45 -13.03 -14.55 18.33
C GLN A 45 -14.45 -14.21 17.90
N ILE A 46 -14.60 -13.33 16.91
CA ILE A 46 -15.88 -12.90 16.35
C ILE A 46 -16.50 -14.04 15.53
N GLU A 47 -15.74 -14.61 14.61
CA GLU A 47 -16.24 -15.60 13.63
C GLU A 47 -16.26 -17.04 14.15
N GLN A 48 -15.35 -17.39 15.08
CA GLN A 48 -15.20 -18.74 15.63
C GLN A 48 -15.20 -19.84 14.54
N PRO A 49 -14.27 -19.77 13.57
CA PRO A 49 -14.25 -20.66 12.43
C PRO A 49 -14.10 -22.13 12.87
N GLN A 50 -14.83 -23.02 12.19
CA GLN A 50 -14.80 -24.46 12.48
C GLN A 50 -13.94 -25.24 11.49
N ALA A 51 -13.49 -24.59 10.41
CA ALA A 51 -12.68 -25.19 9.38
C ALA A 51 -11.51 -24.29 8.99
N THR A 52 -10.38 -24.89 8.61
CA THR A 52 -9.19 -24.18 8.16
C THR A 52 -9.43 -23.30 6.94
N CYS A 53 -10.39 -23.65 6.07
CA CYS A 53 -10.78 -22.79 4.95
C CYS A 53 -11.33 -21.43 5.42
N ASP A 54 -12.14 -21.42 6.48
CA ASP A 54 -12.73 -20.20 7.02
C ASP A 54 -11.64 -19.32 7.64
N VAL A 55 -10.68 -19.92 8.34
CA VAL A 55 -9.49 -19.22 8.87
C VAL A 55 -8.71 -18.52 7.75
N MET A 56 -8.48 -19.23 6.65
CA MET A 56 -7.79 -18.65 5.50
C MET A 56 -8.57 -17.49 4.88
N GLN A 57 -9.90 -17.59 4.81
CA GLN A 57 -10.73 -16.49 4.32
C GLN A 57 -10.67 -15.28 5.25
N ILE A 58 -10.77 -15.49 6.57
CA ILE A 58 -10.61 -14.43 7.57
C ILE A 58 -9.26 -13.72 7.40
N ALA A 59 -8.16 -14.47 7.26
CA ALA A 59 -6.82 -13.90 7.09
C ALA A 59 -6.62 -13.11 5.78
N ASN A 60 -7.48 -13.31 4.78
CA ASN A 60 -7.45 -12.60 3.50
C ASN A 60 -8.46 -11.44 3.42
N GLN A 61 -9.37 -11.33 4.37
CA GLN A 61 -10.46 -10.36 4.37
C GLN A 61 -10.37 -9.47 5.63
N LEU A 62 -9.15 -9.15 6.07
CA LEU A 62 -8.92 -8.37 7.29
C LEU A 62 -9.38 -6.91 7.17
N GLU A 63 -9.49 -6.38 5.95
CA GLU A 63 -10.06 -5.07 5.62
C GLU A 63 -11.53 -4.92 6.02
N HIS A 64 -12.24 -6.03 6.23
CA HIS A 64 -13.61 -6.03 6.75
C HIS A 64 -13.68 -5.83 8.27
N TYR A 65 -12.53 -5.72 8.95
CA TYR A 65 -12.44 -5.44 10.37
C TYR A 65 -11.77 -4.09 10.63
N GLU A 66 -12.25 -3.40 11.66
CA GLU A 66 -11.66 -2.16 12.12
C GLU A 66 -11.06 -2.32 13.51
N LEU A 67 -9.88 -1.72 13.68
CA LEU A 67 -9.17 -1.62 14.94
C LEU A 67 -9.42 -0.25 15.58
N LEU A 68 -9.93 -0.26 16.82
CA LEU A 68 -10.04 0.89 17.70
C LEU A 68 -8.94 0.75 18.76
N TYR A 69 -7.83 1.46 18.52
CA TYR A 69 -6.61 1.32 19.30
C TYR A 69 -6.73 1.90 20.71
N GLY A 70 -6.20 1.18 21.70
CA GLY A 70 -6.26 1.57 23.12
C GLY A 70 -7.66 1.48 23.74
N ALA A 71 -8.68 1.06 22.99
CA ALA A 71 -10.06 0.93 23.45
C ALA A 71 -10.33 -0.42 24.16
N GLY A 72 -9.40 -0.94 24.95
CA GLY A 72 -9.43 -2.32 25.50
C GLY A 72 -10.39 -2.61 26.64
N ASN A 73 -11.22 -1.65 27.06
CA ASN A 73 -12.23 -1.84 28.09
C ASN A 73 -13.40 -0.87 27.88
N ASP A 74 -14.52 -1.12 28.55
CA ASP A 74 -15.75 -0.33 28.38
C ASP A 74 -15.56 1.16 28.64
N PHE A 75 -14.68 1.56 29.57
CA PHE A 75 -14.40 2.97 29.83
C PHE A 75 -13.61 3.61 28.69
N ALA A 76 -12.52 2.98 28.26
CA ALA A 76 -11.68 3.46 27.15
C ALA A 76 -12.46 3.48 25.83
N LEU A 77 -13.23 2.42 25.54
CA LEU A 77 -14.11 2.35 24.38
C LEU A 77 -15.17 3.45 24.41
N GLY A 78 -15.78 3.73 25.55
CA GLY A 78 -16.75 4.82 25.67
C GLY A 78 -16.15 6.19 25.38
N ASN A 79 -14.93 6.45 25.87
CA ASN A 79 -14.22 7.69 25.54
C ASN A 79 -13.91 7.77 24.05
N PHE A 80 -13.33 6.71 23.49
CA PHE A 80 -13.01 6.62 22.07
C PHE A 80 -14.24 6.88 21.20
N VAL A 81 -15.34 6.18 21.46
CA VAL A 81 -16.60 6.33 20.73
C VAL A 81 -17.09 7.77 20.75
N MET A 82 -16.99 8.44 21.89
CA MET A 82 -17.45 9.83 22.03
C MET A 82 -16.47 10.87 21.48
N GLU A 83 -15.22 10.51 21.22
CA GLU A 83 -14.18 11.40 20.70
C GLU A 83 -14.00 11.28 19.20
N HIS A 84 -14.32 10.11 18.63
CA HIS A 84 -13.92 9.73 17.28
C HIS A 84 -15.09 9.29 16.40
N ILE A 85 -16.16 8.73 17.00
CA ILE A 85 -17.27 8.12 16.23
C ILE A 85 -18.54 8.97 16.33
N PHE A 86 -18.96 9.28 17.55
CA PHE A 86 -20.12 10.10 17.85
C PHE A 86 -19.65 11.28 18.67
N TYR A 87 -19.77 12.50 18.15
CA TYR A 87 -19.27 13.70 18.81
C TYR A 87 -20.40 14.41 19.60
N PRO A 88 -20.70 14.03 20.86
CA PRO A 88 -21.70 14.73 21.65
C PRO A 88 -21.24 16.18 21.89
N SER A 89 -22.20 17.10 22.03
CA SER A 89 -21.89 18.44 22.51
C SER A 89 -21.25 18.39 23.90
N SER A 90 -20.46 19.40 24.25
CA SER A 90 -19.79 19.48 25.56
C SER A 90 -20.78 19.35 26.72
N GLN A 91 -21.96 19.96 26.58
CA GLN A 91 -23.05 19.86 27.58
C GLN A 91 -23.55 18.42 27.73
N THR A 92 -23.77 17.69 26.63
CA THR A 92 -24.20 16.29 26.69
C THR A 92 -23.10 15.39 27.27
N ARG A 93 -21.83 15.63 26.92
CA ARG A 93 -20.68 14.84 27.39
C ARG A 93 -20.54 14.84 28.91
N GLU A 94 -20.88 15.94 29.59
CA GLU A 94 -20.90 16.02 31.06
C GLU A 94 -21.89 15.06 31.73
N PHE A 95 -22.93 14.61 31.01
CA PHE A 95 -23.96 13.70 31.52
C PHE A 95 -23.82 12.26 31.00
N LEU A 96 -22.78 11.96 30.23
CA LEU A 96 -22.50 10.61 29.73
C LEU A 96 -21.45 9.94 30.62
N ASP A 97 -21.75 8.71 31.05
CA ASP A 97 -20.80 7.85 31.73
C ASP A 97 -20.05 7.03 30.67
N PRO A 98 -18.72 7.22 30.50
CA PRO A 98 -17.96 6.52 29.46
C PRO A 98 -18.10 5.00 29.55
N ALA A 99 -18.08 4.41 30.75
CA ALA A 99 -18.20 2.96 30.89
C ALA A 99 -19.55 2.44 30.39
N LYS A 100 -20.64 3.20 30.59
CA LYS A 100 -21.96 2.84 30.06
C LYS A 100 -22.04 3.00 28.54
N VAL A 101 -21.41 4.04 27.99
CA VAL A 101 -21.36 4.25 26.54
C VAL A 101 -20.60 3.10 25.87
N GLY A 102 -19.41 2.74 26.37
CA GLY A 102 -18.64 1.63 25.82
C GLY A 102 -19.33 0.29 25.99
N ALA A 103 -19.94 0.01 27.15
CA ALA A 103 -20.71 -1.22 27.35
C ALA A 103 -21.89 -1.33 26.37
N ALA A 104 -22.61 -0.23 26.12
CA ALA A 104 -23.70 -0.18 25.14
C ALA A 104 -23.17 -0.33 23.70
N TYR A 105 -22.01 0.25 23.40
CA TYR A 105 -21.39 0.14 22.08
C TYR A 105 -20.92 -1.29 21.79
N ARG A 106 -20.28 -1.95 22.76
CA ARG A 106 -19.81 -3.34 22.66
C ARG A 106 -20.93 -4.34 22.41
N GLN A 107 -22.14 -4.10 22.93
CA GLN A 107 -23.27 -5.03 22.80
C GLN A 107 -23.80 -5.21 21.37
N LYS A 108 -23.33 -4.42 20.39
CA LYS A 108 -23.64 -4.68 18.99
C LYS A 108 -22.91 -5.94 18.50
N ASP A 109 -23.53 -6.68 17.59
CA ASP A 109 -22.93 -7.88 16.99
C ASP A 109 -21.63 -7.55 16.24
N GLY A 110 -20.73 -8.53 16.13
CA GLY A 110 -19.47 -8.40 15.39
C GLY A 110 -18.38 -7.62 16.12
N ASN A 111 -18.39 -7.58 17.45
CA ASN A 111 -17.45 -6.81 18.26
C ASN A 111 -16.72 -7.66 19.29
N THR A 112 -15.45 -7.37 19.56
CA THR A 112 -14.71 -7.97 20.68
C THR A 112 -13.61 -7.06 21.23
N PHE A 113 -13.21 -7.31 22.48
CA PHE A 113 -11.95 -6.79 23.01
C PHE A 113 -10.83 -7.79 22.70
N CYS A 114 -9.69 -7.29 22.22
CA CYS A 114 -8.52 -8.11 21.95
C CYS A 114 -7.25 -7.34 22.31
N ASP A 115 -6.41 -7.90 23.18
CA ASP A 115 -5.09 -7.37 23.55
C ASP A 115 -5.06 -5.87 23.89
N GLY A 116 -6.02 -5.40 24.70
CA GLY A 116 -6.07 -3.98 25.08
C GLY A 116 -6.66 -3.05 24.01
N ASN A 117 -7.22 -3.62 22.93
CA ASN A 117 -7.89 -2.92 21.85
C ASN A 117 -9.33 -3.40 21.68
N PHE A 118 -10.09 -2.72 20.80
CA PHE A 118 -11.42 -3.15 20.40
C PHE A 118 -11.46 -3.38 18.88
N ILE A 119 -12.03 -4.51 18.47
CA ILE A 119 -12.13 -4.91 17.07
C ILE A 119 -13.61 -5.04 16.73
N ARG A 120 -13.99 -4.49 15.58
CA ARG A 120 -15.35 -4.55 15.06
C ARG A 120 -15.39 -4.97 13.61
N LEU A 121 -16.43 -5.70 13.23
CA LEU A 121 -16.76 -6.00 11.84
C LEU A 121 -17.38 -4.75 11.20
N SER A 122 -16.72 -4.21 10.17
CA SER A 122 -17.20 -3.03 9.42
C SER A 122 -18.17 -3.42 8.30
N SER A 123 -17.99 -4.61 7.73
CA SER A 123 -18.80 -5.14 6.64
C SER A 123 -18.80 -6.68 6.65
N PRO A 124 -19.86 -7.34 6.17
CA PRO A 124 -19.98 -8.79 6.25
C PRO A 124 -18.94 -9.49 5.36
N LEU A 125 -18.36 -10.57 5.88
CA LEU A 125 -17.46 -11.45 5.13
C LEU A 125 -18.19 -12.30 4.09
N ASP A 126 -17.49 -12.64 3.01
CA ASP A 126 -17.89 -13.73 2.11
C ASP A 126 -17.07 -14.98 2.40
N LEU A 127 -17.58 -15.82 3.30
CA LEU A 127 -16.99 -17.11 3.66
C LEU A 127 -17.40 -18.25 2.70
N SER A 128 -18.19 -17.95 1.66
CA SER A 128 -18.69 -18.98 0.74
C SER A 128 -17.68 -19.36 -0.34
N GLN A 129 -16.61 -18.58 -0.49
CA GLN A 129 -15.57 -18.82 -1.47
C GLN A 129 -14.56 -19.85 -0.96
N ASN A 130 -14.50 -21.00 -1.65
CA ASN A 130 -13.37 -21.93 -1.50
C ASN A 130 -12.30 -21.56 -2.53
N SER A 131 -11.42 -20.64 -2.15
CA SER A 131 -10.27 -20.25 -2.97
C SER A 131 -9.14 -21.27 -2.81
N ASP A 132 -8.47 -21.59 -3.91
CA ASP A 132 -7.27 -22.43 -3.89
C ASP A 132 -6.16 -21.72 -3.10
N PRO A 133 -5.58 -22.35 -2.04
CA PRO A 133 -4.44 -21.80 -1.30
C PRO A 133 -3.27 -21.36 -2.19
N ALA A 134 -3.12 -21.93 -3.38
CA ALA A 134 -2.05 -21.55 -4.32
C ALA A 134 -2.25 -20.18 -4.98
N VAL A 135 -3.47 -19.63 -4.93
CA VAL A 135 -3.84 -18.36 -5.61
C VAL A 135 -4.07 -17.23 -4.60
N LEU A 136 -4.24 -17.56 -3.32
CA LEU A 136 -4.43 -16.57 -2.26
C LEU A 136 -3.12 -15.82 -1.96
N PRO A 137 -3.15 -14.48 -1.87
CA PRO A 137 -1.98 -13.71 -1.50
C PRO A 137 -1.54 -14.07 -0.07
N ASP A 138 -0.25 -13.99 0.22
CA ASP A 138 0.28 -14.23 1.56
C ASP A 138 0.54 -12.94 2.35
N ARG A 139 0.08 -11.80 1.84
CA ARG A 139 0.24 -10.47 2.46
C ARG A 139 -0.88 -9.52 2.03
N GLY A 140 -1.09 -8.45 2.79
CA GLY A 140 -1.98 -7.35 2.39
C GLY A 140 -1.49 -6.58 1.16
N ASP A 141 -2.36 -5.71 0.64
CA ASP A 141 -2.10 -4.89 -0.55
C ASP A 141 -1.29 -3.63 -0.18
N TYR A 142 0.03 -3.78 -0.13
CA TYR A 142 0.98 -2.70 0.17
C TYR A 142 1.88 -2.44 -1.04
N GLY A 143 2.15 -1.17 -1.33
CA GLY A 143 3.16 -0.78 -2.33
C GLY A 143 4.58 -1.05 -1.85
N ILE A 144 4.85 -0.80 -0.56
CA ILE A 144 6.14 -1.11 0.05
C ILE A 144 5.95 -1.49 1.52
N ARG A 145 6.74 -2.45 2.00
CA ARG A 145 6.78 -2.85 3.40
C ARG A 145 8.20 -2.87 3.90
N VAL A 146 8.40 -2.44 5.14
CA VAL A 146 9.69 -2.42 5.82
C VAL A 146 9.59 -3.25 7.09
N LYS A 147 10.45 -4.25 7.26
CA LYS A 147 10.55 -5.00 8.50
C LYS A 147 11.50 -4.29 9.44
N LEU A 148 10.98 -3.84 10.57
CA LEU A 148 11.72 -3.13 11.60
C LEU A 148 12.00 -4.06 12.77
N ALA A 149 13.20 -4.04 13.32
CA ALA A 149 13.57 -4.75 14.54
C ALA A 149 14.07 -3.77 15.60
N SER A 150 13.85 -4.11 16.87
CA SER A 150 14.32 -3.33 18.02
C SER A 150 15.14 -4.22 18.95
N ARG A 151 15.73 -3.64 20.00
CA ARG A 151 16.43 -4.40 21.04
C ARG A 151 15.53 -5.38 21.79
N ASN A 152 14.24 -5.05 21.91
CA ASN A 152 13.26 -5.82 22.65
C ASN A 152 12.57 -6.87 21.75
N ASN A 153 12.62 -6.68 20.42
CA ASN A 153 12.07 -7.61 19.44
C ASN A 153 12.99 -7.70 18.20
N MET A 154 13.86 -8.70 18.20
CA MET A 154 14.85 -8.96 17.14
C MET A 154 14.27 -9.75 15.95
N GLU A 155 13.09 -10.34 16.09
CA GLU A 155 12.42 -11.09 14.99
C GLU A 155 11.87 -10.13 13.93
N GLY A 156 11.52 -8.92 14.37
CA GLY A 156 11.11 -7.80 13.55
C GLY A 156 9.62 -7.83 13.19
N ILE A 157 9.06 -6.64 13.01
CA ILE A 157 7.65 -6.39 12.69
C ILE A 157 7.57 -5.71 11.34
N TRP A 158 6.69 -6.22 10.47
CA TRP A 158 6.39 -5.59 9.19
C TRP A 158 5.54 -4.33 9.39
N VAL A 159 5.95 -3.26 8.73
CA VAL A 159 5.19 -2.01 8.55
C VAL A 159 4.92 -1.86 7.07
N GLY A 160 3.65 -1.68 6.68
CA GLY A 160 3.27 -1.57 5.28
C GLY A 160 2.72 -0.20 4.91
N PHE A 161 3.01 0.22 3.67
CA PHE A 161 2.58 1.48 3.09
C PHE A 161 1.93 1.26 1.70
N PRO A 162 0.87 1.99 1.31
CA PRO A 162 0.26 3.10 2.04
C PRO A 162 -0.36 2.67 3.37
N ASP A 163 -0.19 3.53 4.36
CA ASP A 163 -0.75 3.35 5.70
C ASP A 163 -2.06 4.14 5.83
N THR A 164 -2.93 3.99 4.83
CA THR A 164 -4.19 4.74 4.78
C THR A 164 -5.35 3.78 4.75
N SER A 165 -6.13 3.73 5.83
CA SER A 165 -7.58 3.59 5.66
C SER A 165 -8.06 4.75 4.78
N GLU A 166 -9.07 4.54 3.95
CA GLU A 166 -9.59 5.51 2.95
C GLU A 166 -9.96 6.91 3.48
N TYR A 167 -9.85 7.13 4.79
CA TYR A 167 -9.96 8.39 5.47
C TYR A 167 -8.75 8.53 6.39
N MET A 168 -8.01 9.63 6.26
CA MET A 168 -7.04 10.15 7.24
C MET A 168 -7.77 10.51 8.54
N ASP A 169 -8.46 9.54 9.13
CA ASP A 169 -9.17 9.68 10.38
C ASP A 169 -8.18 9.35 11.49
N SER A 170 -7.81 10.38 12.25
CA SER A 170 -6.92 10.30 13.43
C SER A 170 -7.37 9.30 14.50
N SER A 171 -8.56 8.71 14.31
CA SER A 171 -9.17 7.69 15.13
C SER A 171 -8.57 6.29 14.94
N HIS A 172 -7.96 6.01 13.79
CA HIS A 172 -7.34 4.72 13.53
C HIS A 172 -5.82 4.82 13.70
N PRO A 173 -5.17 3.84 14.35
CA PRO A 173 -3.73 3.83 14.46
C PRO A 173 -3.11 3.54 13.09
N ASP A 174 -2.13 4.36 12.73
CA ASP A 174 -1.23 4.12 11.61
C ASP A 174 -0.40 2.83 11.89
N GLU A 175 -0.18 1.98 10.89
CA GLU A 175 0.67 0.78 10.89
C GLU A 175 2.02 1.03 11.59
N LEU A 176 2.63 2.19 11.35
CA LEU A 176 3.90 2.55 11.99
C LEU A 176 3.76 2.66 13.52
N LEU A 177 2.68 3.27 14.02
CA LEU A 177 2.44 3.39 15.45
C LEU A 177 2.28 2.01 16.11
N LEU A 178 1.51 1.13 15.46
CA LEU A 178 1.30 -0.24 15.94
C LEU A 178 2.58 -1.06 15.93
N ALA A 179 3.42 -0.87 14.92
CA ALA A 179 4.69 -1.56 14.83
C ALA A 179 5.66 -1.10 15.93
N LEU A 180 5.74 0.20 16.20
CA LEU A 180 6.57 0.74 17.27
C LEU A 180 6.14 0.22 18.66
N ASP A 181 4.83 0.16 18.92
CA ASP A 181 4.28 -0.45 20.15
C ASP A 181 4.65 -1.94 20.26
N ALA A 182 4.47 -2.72 19.18
CA ALA A 182 4.85 -4.13 19.13
C ALA A 182 6.37 -4.38 19.23
N LEU A 183 7.18 -3.36 18.91
CA LEU A 183 8.63 -3.37 19.03
C LEU A 183 9.11 -2.87 20.40
N ASP A 184 8.23 -2.37 21.27
CA ASP A 184 8.58 -1.68 22.52
C ASP A 184 9.65 -0.61 22.27
N ALA A 185 9.38 0.25 21.28
CA ALA A 185 10.24 1.33 20.83
C ALA A 185 9.45 2.65 20.78
N GLU A 186 10.02 3.75 21.27
CA GLU A 186 9.34 5.05 21.25
C GLU A 186 9.46 5.73 19.87
N THR A 187 10.56 5.47 19.17
CA THR A 187 10.85 6.11 17.88
C THR A 187 11.64 5.18 16.95
N LEU A 188 11.65 5.51 15.65
CA LEU A 188 12.45 4.82 14.64
C LEU A 188 13.96 4.84 14.90
N THR A 189 14.46 5.73 15.77
CA THR A 189 15.89 5.78 16.13
C THR A 189 16.33 4.59 16.99
N GLU A 190 15.37 3.90 17.61
CA GLU A 190 15.57 2.68 18.40
C GLU A 190 15.43 1.41 17.56
N CYS A 191 15.10 1.57 16.27
CA CYS A 191 14.85 0.48 15.33
C CYS A 191 15.94 0.38 14.26
N ILE A 192 16.08 -0.81 13.70
CA ILE A 192 16.84 -1.07 12.47
C ILE A 192 15.91 -1.69 11.43
N ALA A 193 16.09 -1.34 10.15
CA ALA A 193 15.43 -2.03 9.06
C ALA A 193 16.19 -3.31 8.74
N VAL A 194 15.49 -4.44 8.72
CA VAL A 194 16.09 -5.77 8.51
C VAL A 194 15.62 -6.44 7.23
N ASP A 195 14.48 -6.00 6.69
CA ASP A 195 13.95 -6.49 5.42
C ASP A 195 13.09 -5.43 4.71
N VAL A 196 12.97 -5.52 3.38
CA VAL A 196 12.10 -4.66 2.56
C VAL A 196 11.47 -5.49 1.44
N ASP A 197 10.17 -5.33 1.26
CA ASP A 197 9.38 -5.90 0.17
C ASP A 197 8.68 -4.76 -0.58
N CYS A 198 8.90 -4.65 -1.89
CA CYS A 198 8.36 -3.57 -2.72
C CYS A 198 7.64 -4.14 -3.94
N CYS A 199 6.52 -3.55 -4.31
CA CYS A 199 5.71 -3.93 -5.46
C CYS A 199 6.43 -3.71 -6.81
N LEU A 200 7.43 -2.82 -6.86
CA LEU A 200 8.21 -2.51 -8.05
C LEU A 200 9.51 -3.33 -8.07
N PRO A 201 9.62 -4.40 -8.88
CA PRO A 201 10.80 -5.29 -8.90
C PRO A 201 12.06 -4.65 -9.50
N GLN A 202 11.91 -3.48 -10.13
CA GLN A 202 13.01 -2.68 -10.67
C GLN A 202 13.83 -2.00 -9.57
N LEU A 203 13.21 -1.74 -8.41
CA LEU A 203 13.88 -1.21 -7.22
C LEU A 203 14.60 -2.33 -6.51
N ARG A 204 15.91 -2.20 -6.31
CA ARG A 204 16.77 -3.28 -5.82
C ARG A 204 17.63 -2.82 -4.66
N ASP A 205 17.95 -3.76 -3.78
CA ASP A 205 18.87 -3.53 -2.66
C ASP A 205 18.46 -2.34 -1.77
N ILE A 206 17.14 -2.07 -1.64
CA ILE A 206 16.58 -0.88 -0.98
C ILE A 206 17.15 -0.69 0.43
N LEU A 207 17.26 -1.75 1.23
CA LEU A 207 17.85 -1.69 2.57
C LEU A 207 19.25 -1.05 2.59
N SER A 208 20.07 -1.32 1.57
CA SER A 208 21.44 -0.82 1.49
C SER A 208 21.56 0.62 1.00
N GLN A 209 20.46 1.21 0.53
CA GLN A 209 20.40 2.60 0.04
C GLN A 209 20.31 3.63 1.18
N TYR A 210 19.99 3.19 2.40
CA TYR A 210 19.72 4.07 3.54
C TYR A 210 20.63 3.77 4.73
N ASP A 211 21.11 4.82 5.39
CA ASP A 211 21.93 4.72 6.59
C ASP A 211 21.10 4.49 7.87
N SER A 212 19.79 4.75 7.81
CA SER A 212 18.90 4.62 8.97
C SER A 212 17.51 4.10 8.61
N ALA A 213 16.88 3.39 9.55
CA ALA A 213 15.48 2.97 9.44
C ALA A 213 14.53 4.17 9.30
N ALA A 214 14.85 5.29 9.97
CA ALA A 214 14.03 6.49 9.94
C ALA A 214 13.91 7.10 8.54
N GLU A 215 15.03 7.22 7.82
CA GLU A 215 15.04 7.76 6.46
C GLU A 215 14.35 6.83 5.47
N LEU A 216 14.62 5.52 5.56
CA LEU A 216 13.94 4.52 4.73
C LEU A 216 12.43 4.55 4.95
N VAL A 217 11.96 4.55 6.20
CA VAL A 217 10.53 4.58 6.50
C VAL A 217 9.90 5.88 5.99
N ARG A 218 10.58 7.03 6.07
CA ARG A 218 10.08 8.27 5.47
C ARG A 218 9.84 8.12 3.97
N HIS A 219 10.82 7.63 3.22
CA HIS A 219 10.65 7.41 1.78
C HIS A 219 9.63 6.31 1.46
N ALA A 220 9.50 5.29 2.33
CA ALA A 220 8.49 4.26 2.18
C ALA A 220 7.06 4.80 2.38
N ILE A 221 6.86 5.75 3.30
CA ILE A 221 5.60 6.50 3.47
C ILE A 221 5.28 7.28 2.20
N ASP A 222 6.23 8.08 1.71
CA ASP A 222 6.06 8.90 0.50
C ASP A 222 5.76 8.01 -0.72
N PHE A 223 6.44 6.87 -0.83
CA PHE A 223 6.19 5.85 -1.87
C PHE A 223 4.80 5.24 -1.74
N GLY A 224 4.36 4.94 -0.51
CA GLY A 224 3.01 4.45 -0.25
C GLY A 224 1.95 5.41 -0.78
N TYR A 225 2.09 6.71 -0.54
CA TYR A 225 1.17 7.72 -1.06
C TYR A 225 1.18 7.77 -2.60
N VAL A 226 2.36 7.79 -3.21
CA VAL A 226 2.50 7.76 -4.67
C VAL A 226 1.82 6.50 -5.25
N TRP A 227 2.03 5.34 -4.61
CA TRP A 227 1.42 4.07 -5.00
C TRP A 227 -0.11 4.07 -4.85
N ALA A 228 -0.64 4.68 -3.80
CA ALA A 228 -2.08 4.77 -3.56
C ALA A 228 -2.77 5.73 -4.54
N GLU A 229 -2.18 6.89 -4.80
CA GLU A 229 -2.81 7.95 -5.58
C GLU A 229 -2.78 7.70 -7.09
N GLN A 230 -1.78 6.97 -7.60
CA GLN A 230 -1.65 6.61 -9.02
C GLN A 230 -1.84 7.83 -9.95
N GLY A 231 -1.21 8.95 -9.63
CA GLY A 231 -1.35 10.20 -10.38
C GLY A 231 -2.75 10.81 -10.33
N GLN A 232 -3.49 10.60 -9.23
CA GLN A 232 -4.87 11.05 -9.04
C GLN A 232 -5.83 10.49 -10.10
N GLY A 233 -5.58 9.24 -10.53
CA GLY A 233 -6.35 8.57 -11.57
C GLY A 233 -5.97 8.96 -13.00
N GLU A 234 -4.78 9.54 -13.23
CA GLU A 234 -4.26 9.75 -14.57
C GLU A 234 -4.21 8.41 -15.34
N PRO A 235 -4.82 8.32 -16.54
CA PRO A 235 -4.82 7.08 -17.31
C PRO A 235 -3.39 6.62 -17.62
N ARG A 236 -3.11 5.34 -17.35
CA ARG A 236 -1.80 4.71 -17.64
C ARG A 236 -0.62 5.37 -16.89
N TRP A 237 -0.89 6.03 -15.76
CA TRP A 237 0.14 6.66 -14.93
C TRP A 237 1.25 5.68 -14.51
N LEU A 238 0.87 4.48 -14.02
CA LEU A 238 1.83 3.45 -13.62
C LEU A 238 2.72 3.00 -14.77
N ASP A 239 2.13 2.71 -15.94
CA ASP A 239 2.89 2.31 -17.11
C ASP A 239 3.88 3.39 -17.54
N LYS A 240 3.45 4.66 -17.46
CA LYS A 240 4.32 5.80 -17.77
C LYS A 240 5.47 5.89 -16.76
N TRP A 241 5.19 5.74 -15.47
CA TRP A 241 6.21 5.78 -14.43
C TRP A 241 7.23 4.66 -14.58
N GLN A 242 6.79 3.42 -14.78
CA GLN A 242 7.69 2.29 -15.01
C GLN A 242 8.50 2.43 -16.30
N ALA A 243 7.89 2.94 -17.38
CA ALA A 243 8.64 3.23 -18.61
C ALA A 243 9.71 4.31 -18.39
N VAL A 244 9.40 5.37 -17.64
CA VAL A 244 10.37 6.40 -17.28
C VAL A 244 11.50 5.83 -16.41
N MET A 245 11.18 5.00 -15.42
CA MET A 245 12.18 4.32 -14.60
C MET A 245 13.12 3.44 -15.43
N GLU A 246 12.62 2.77 -16.45
CA GLU A 246 13.45 2.00 -17.38
C GLU A 246 14.34 2.87 -18.27
N LEU A 247 13.80 3.99 -18.77
CA LEU A 247 14.58 4.93 -19.59
C LEU A 247 15.76 5.51 -18.79
N GLU A 248 15.53 5.82 -17.52
CA GLU A 248 16.51 6.42 -16.62
C GLU A 248 17.38 5.39 -15.86
N ASP A 249 17.21 4.09 -16.15
CA ASP A 249 17.90 2.99 -15.47
C ASP A 249 17.80 3.06 -13.93
N CYS A 250 16.59 3.39 -13.45
CA CYS A 250 16.33 3.67 -12.04
C CYS A 250 16.21 2.38 -11.22
N HIS A 251 17.07 2.25 -10.21
CA HIS A 251 17.04 1.16 -9.22
C HIS A 251 16.91 1.64 -7.77
N GLN A 252 16.90 2.96 -7.55
CA GLN A 252 16.88 3.58 -6.23
C GLN A 252 15.49 4.10 -5.87
N LEU A 253 15.09 3.92 -4.61
CA LEU A 253 13.75 4.29 -4.13
C LEU A 253 13.55 5.81 -4.12
N ASP A 254 14.56 6.57 -3.69
CA ASP A 254 14.55 8.03 -3.69
C ASP A 254 14.45 8.60 -5.12
N TYR A 255 15.22 8.06 -6.06
CA TYR A 255 15.16 8.51 -7.45
C TYR A 255 13.83 8.16 -8.11
N ALA A 256 13.24 7.00 -7.78
CA ALA A 256 11.91 6.64 -8.27
C ALA A 256 10.83 7.62 -7.80
N LEU A 257 10.92 8.14 -6.57
CA LEU A 257 10.04 9.18 -6.05
C LEU A 257 10.19 10.48 -6.85
N ASP A 258 11.41 10.91 -7.14
CA ASP A 258 11.64 12.07 -8.01
C ASP A 258 11.01 11.85 -9.39
N LEU A 259 11.22 10.68 -10.01
CA LEU A 259 10.65 10.38 -11.34
C LEU A 259 9.12 10.38 -11.32
N ALA A 260 8.48 9.90 -10.26
CA ALA A 260 7.03 9.90 -10.11
C ALA A 260 6.43 11.32 -10.18
N GLN A 261 7.13 12.30 -9.61
CA GLN A 261 6.71 13.70 -9.64
C GLN A 261 7.04 14.40 -10.97
N ASN A 262 8.08 13.91 -11.66
CA ASN A 262 8.59 14.50 -12.89
C ASN A 262 8.04 13.85 -14.17
N LEU A 263 6.97 13.03 -14.12
CA LEU A 263 6.43 12.39 -15.32
C LEU A 263 6.00 13.37 -16.42
N HIS A 264 5.69 14.62 -16.08
CA HIS A 264 5.38 15.67 -17.04
C HIS A 264 6.61 16.09 -17.90
N CYS A 265 7.83 15.77 -17.46
CA CYS A 265 9.08 15.95 -18.19
C CYS A 265 9.33 14.87 -19.26
N TYR A 266 8.40 13.91 -19.41
CA TYR A 266 8.54 12.79 -20.33
C TYR A 266 7.37 12.71 -21.31
N ASN A 267 7.71 12.45 -22.58
CA ASN A 267 6.76 12.02 -23.59
C ASN A 267 6.49 10.52 -23.42
N PHE A 268 5.25 10.09 -23.62
CA PHE A 268 4.86 8.70 -23.45
C PHE A 268 3.85 8.25 -24.51
N MET A 269 4.01 7.01 -24.96
CA MET A 269 3.03 6.26 -25.73
C MET A 269 2.84 4.87 -25.07
N PRO A 270 1.61 4.50 -24.66
CA PRO A 270 1.34 3.18 -24.10
C PRO A 270 1.67 2.06 -25.08
N ARG A 271 2.16 0.93 -24.55
CA ARG A 271 2.61 -0.20 -25.37
C ARG A 271 1.52 -0.87 -26.20
N ASP A 272 0.32 -0.94 -25.66
CA ASP A 272 -0.87 -1.59 -26.24
C ASP A 272 -1.73 -0.62 -27.06
N MET A 273 -1.39 0.66 -27.12
CA MET A 273 -2.09 1.64 -27.95
C MET A 273 -1.71 1.46 -29.42
N GLU A 274 -2.72 1.45 -30.30
CA GLU A 274 -2.47 1.42 -31.74
C GLU A 274 -1.78 2.72 -32.19
N VAL A 275 -0.75 2.59 -33.03
CA VAL A 275 0.02 3.73 -33.57
C VAL A 275 -0.90 4.74 -34.26
N ALA A 276 -1.90 4.28 -35.01
CA ALA A 276 -2.87 5.15 -35.66
C ALA A 276 -3.78 5.88 -34.66
N GLU A 277 -4.13 5.27 -33.52
CA GLU A 277 -4.89 5.94 -32.47
C GLU A 277 -4.05 7.03 -31.79
N TYR A 278 -2.81 6.71 -31.43
CA TYR A 278 -1.86 7.67 -30.88
C TYR A 278 -1.66 8.86 -31.83
N GLY A 279 -1.52 8.59 -33.13
CA GLY A 279 -1.43 9.62 -34.17
C GLY A 279 -2.63 10.54 -34.25
N ARG A 280 -3.85 10.00 -34.13
CA ARG A 280 -5.07 10.82 -34.06
C ARG A 280 -5.10 11.70 -32.81
N LEU A 281 -4.68 11.18 -31.66
CA LEU A 281 -4.61 11.95 -30.41
C LEU A 281 -3.64 13.13 -30.53
N LEU A 282 -2.40 12.86 -30.98
CA LEU A 282 -1.39 13.91 -31.19
C LEU A 282 -1.85 14.94 -32.23
N ALA A 283 -2.39 14.50 -33.36
CA ALA A 283 -2.86 15.39 -34.41
C ALA A 283 -3.98 16.34 -33.93
N LYS A 284 -4.87 15.86 -33.03
CA LYS A 284 -5.90 16.69 -32.41
C LYS A 284 -5.29 17.70 -31.44
N GLN A 285 -4.33 17.28 -30.61
CA GLN A 285 -3.62 18.16 -29.67
C GLN A 285 -2.83 19.26 -30.41
N ASP A 286 -2.19 18.93 -31.52
CA ASP A 286 -1.45 19.86 -32.37
C ASP A 286 -2.38 20.75 -33.23
N GLY A 287 -3.69 20.50 -33.25
CA GLY A 287 -4.66 21.26 -34.04
C GLY A 287 -4.60 21.02 -35.56
N VAL A 288 -3.99 19.92 -35.99
CA VAL A 288 -3.84 19.55 -37.41
C VAL A 288 -4.84 18.48 -37.87
N TYR A 289 -5.56 17.85 -36.94
CA TYR A 289 -6.57 16.86 -37.28
C TYR A 289 -7.78 17.50 -38.00
N PRO A 290 -8.21 16.98 -39.16
CA PRO A 290 -9.32 17.57 -39.91
C PRO A 290 -10.65 17.53 -39.17
N ASN A 291 -11.43 18.62 -39.27
CA ASN A 291 -12.81 18.68 -38.77
C ASN A 291 -13.83 18.10 -39.77
N ASP A 292 -13.49 18.06 -41.05
CA ASP A 292 -14.33 17.49 -42.11
C ASP A 292 -14.24 15.96 -42.11
N ALA A 293 -15.38 15.28 -42.20
CA ALA A 293 -15.46 13.82 -42.09
C ALA A 293 -14.69 13.11 -43.20
N LEU A 294 -14.77 13.59 -44.45
CA LEU A 294 -14.07 12.99 -45.58
C LEU A 294 -12.55 13.14 -45.43
N LEU A 295 -12.11 14.33 -44.99
CA LEU A 295 -10.68 14.58 -44.75
C LEU A 295 -10.16 13.78 -43.55
N ALA A 296 -10.96 13.60 -42.49
CA ALA A 296 -10.61 12.80 -41.33
C ALA A 296 -10.47 11.31 -41.68
N GLU A 297 -11.33 10.79 -42.56
CA GLU A 297 -11.23 9.41 -43.09
C GLU A 297 -9.97 9.19 -43.94
N CYS A 298 -9.47 10.24 -44.61
CA CYS A 298 -8.26 10.19 -45.43
C CYS A 298 -6.98 10.60 -44.68
N PHE A 299 -7.06 10.88 -43.37
CA PHE A 299 -5.90 11.32 -42.59
C PHE A 299 -4.96 10.15 -42.27
N ASP A 300 -3.70 10.25 -42.69
CA ASP A 300 -2.65 9.27 -42.39
C ASP A 300 -2.16 9.42 -40.94
N ALA A 301 -2.95 8.89 -40.00
CA ALA A 301 -2.66 8.97 -38.58
C ALA A 301 -1.40 8.18 -38.19
N GLU A 302 -1.18 7.03 -38.83
CA GLU A 302 -0.01 6.19 -38.54
C GLU A 302 1.28 6.85 -39.02
N GLY A 303 1.29 7.43 -40.22
CA GLY A 303 2.40 8.23 -40.72
C GLY A 303 2.70 9.43 -39.83
N TYR A 304 1.66 10.13 -39.38
CA TYR A 304 1.79 11.26 -38.45
C TYR A 304 2.41 10.83 -37.11
N ALA A 305 1.92 9.75 -36.52
CA ALA A 305 2.44 9.18 -35.28
C ALA A 305 3.92 8.82 -35.44
N ASN A 306 4.28 8.02 -36.44
CA ASN A 306 5.65 7.58 -36.67
C ASN A 306 6.63 8.75 -36.83
N GLN A 307 6.21 9.81 -37.54
CA GLN A 307 7.01 11.04 -37.66
C GLN A 307 7.16 11.74 -36.31
N LYS A 308 6.08 11.87 -35.53
CA LYS A 308 6.12 12.48 -34.19
C LYS A 308 6.99 11.67 -33.21
N MET A 309 6.81 10.36 -33.14
CA MET A 309 7.60 9.48 -32.28
C MET A 309 9.10 9.62 -32.58
N LYS A 310 9.47 9.66 -33.86
CA LYS A 310 10.85 9.90 -34.29
C LYS A 310 11.38 11.28 -33.90
N ASN A 311 10.58 12.33 -34.06
CA ASN A 311 10.96 13.70 -33.70
C ASN A 311 11.11 13.87 -32.17
N LEU A 312 10.25 13.20 -31.39
CA LEU A 312 10.32 13.18 -29.93
C LEU A 312 11.42 12.26 -29.39
N GLY A 313 12.05 11.44 -30.25
CA GLY A 313 13.10 10.51 -29.83
C GLY A 313 12.59 9.40 -28.92
N LEU A 314 11.33 8.98 -29.07
CA LEU A 314 10.75 7.92 -28.25
C LEU A 314 11.54 6.61 -28.40
N SER A 315 11.94 6.05 -27.27
CA SER A 315 12.63 4.76 -27.18
C SER A 315 11.70 3.70 -26.62
N ALA A 316 11.83 2.47 -27.10
CA ALA A 316 11.03 1.35 -26.64
C ALA A 316 11.47 0.91 -25.23
N ALA A 317 10.48 0.75 -24.35
CA ALA A 317 10.57 0.24 -22.99
C ALA A 317 9.58 -0.94 -22.84
N GLU A 318 9.69 -1.72 -21.77
CA GLU A 318 8.77 -2.82 -21.48
C GLU A 318 7.33 -2.33 -21.25
N HIS A 319 7.17 -1.14 -20.66
CA HIS A 319 5.86 -0.55 -20.34
C HIS A 319 5.36 0.49 -21.36
N GLY A 320 6.09 0.75 -22.46
CA GLY A 320 5.65 1.68 -23.51
C GLY A 320 6.79 2.24 -24.34
N TYR A 321 6.55 3.40 -24.95
CA TYR A 321 7.60 4.19 -25.57
C TYR A 321 7.73 5.52 -24.85
N VAL A 322 8.96 5.92 -24.55
CA VAL A 322 9.22 7.05 -23.67
C VAL A 322 10.45 7.85 -24.11
N SER A 323 10.44 9.15 -23.85
CA SER A 323 11.62 10.02 -24.01
C SER A 323 11.54 11.23 -23.09
N TRP A 324 12.69 11.75 -22.68
CA TRP A 324 12.78 13.04 -22.02
C TRP A 324 12.42 14.17 -22.99
N ASN A 325 11.58 15.11 -22.56
CA ASN A 325 11.09 16.20 -23.41
C ASN A 325 11.93 17.49 -23.35
N GLY A 326 13.03 17.48 -22.58
CA GLY A 326 13.92 18.64 -22.42
C GLY A 326 13.60 19.54 -21.21
N SER A 327 12.54 19.25 -20.46
CA SER A 327 12.18 20.00 -19.26
C SER A 327 13.13 19.69 -18.09
N GLU A 328 13.32 20.66 -17.20
CA GLU A 328 14.15 20.48 -16.01
C GLU A 328 13.52 19.44 -15.07
N ILE A 329 14.34 18.50 -14.59
CA ILE A 329 13.95 17.48 -13.61
C ILE A 329 14.24 18.03 -12.22
N LEU A 330 13.25 17.98 -11.34
CA LEU A 330 13.39 18.38 -9.95
C LEU A 330 13.81 17.18 -9.11
N TYR A 331 14.88 17.36 -8.32
CA TYR A 331 15.42 16.35 -7.41
C TYR A 331 15.14 16.81 -5.97
N GLU A 332 14.08 16.27 -5.37
CA GLU A 332 13.69 16.52 -3.98
C GLU A 332 14.24 15.43 -3.05
N TYR A 333 14.32 14.18 -3.54
CA TYR A 333 14.69 13.01 -2.75
C TYR A 333 16.13 12.57 -3.01
N SER A 334 16.50 12.44 -4.28
CA SER A 334 17.81 11.93 -4.70
C SER A 334 18.77 13.07 -5.06
N GLN A 335 20.04 12.73 -5.25
CA GLN A 335 21.01 13.67 -5.80
C GLN A 335 20.93 13.66 -7.33
N PRO A 336 21.04 14.82 -7.99
CA PRO A 336 21.10 14.84 -9.45
C PRO A 336 22.28 14.00 -9.93
N PRO A 337 22.12 13.26 -11.04
CA PRO A 337 23.21 12.48 -11.59
C PRO A 337 24.41 13.40 -11.84
N SER A 338 25.55 13.05 -11.26
CA SER A 338 26.79 13.81 -11.44
C SER A 338 27.06 13.91 -12.93
N SER A 339 27.01 15.13 -13.49
CA SER A 339 27.21 15.35 -14.91
C SER A 339 28.49 14.65 -15.35
N PRO A 340 28.50 13.84 -16.42
CA PRO A 340 29.75 13.30 -16.91
C PRO A 340 30.64 14.49 -17.26
N THR A 341 31.80 14.58 -16.61
CA THR A 341 32.89 15.42 -17.07
C THR A 341 33.10 15.07 -18.54
N MET A 342 32.71 15.97 -19.45
CA MET A 342 33.04 15.83 -20.86
C MET A 342 34.56 15.84 -20.96
N SER A 343 35.17 14.65 -21.00
CA SER A 343 36.52 14.50 -21.52
C SER A 343 36.45 14.90 -22.99
N MET A 344 36.97 16.10 -23.27
CA MET A 344 37.21 16.64 -24.61
C MET A 344 38.11 15.75 -25.45
#